data_AF-A0A1B8PYX3-F1
#
_entry.id   AF-A0A1B8PYX3-F1
#
_cell.length_a   1.000
_cell.length_b   1.000
_cell.length_c   1.000
_cell.angle_alpha   90.00
_cell.angle_beta   90.00
_cell.angle_gamma   90.00
#
_symmetry.space_group_name_H-M   'P 1'
#
loop_
_entity.id
_entity.type
_entity.pdbx_description
1 polymer ?
#
loop_
_entity_poly.entity_id
_entity_poly.type
_entity_poly.pdbx_seq_one_letter_code
_entity_poly.pdbx_strand_id
1 'polypeptide(L)'
;MPKLFLITSKLCLFLSAFPLLFIKYDKICFGYDKYSIMYLYQINGAGGDDDVAFKLLAIVTFFFALFLSPVRNKIGYAFLFSVYFACQYLIFLFVESSTVWNMIWSSIIYCHNNHFLIWITFQILFIMNSLLFLYLKR
;
A
#
# COMPACT_ATOMS: atom_id res chain seq x y z
N MET A 1 -19.83 19.19 -2.61
CA MET A 1 -18.56 18.61 -3.09
C MET A 1 -17.85 17.65 -2.10
N PRO A 2 -17.88 17.82 -0.77
CA PRO A 2 -17.14 16.93 0.16
C PRO A 2 -17.53 15.44 0.08
N LYS A 3 -18.81 15.15 -0.23
CA LYS A 3 -19.30 13.76 -0.39
C LYS A 3 -18.63 13.03 -1.56
N LEU A 4 -18.26 13.74 -2.63
CA LEU A 4 -17.58 13.14 -3.78
C LEU A 4 -16.20 12.63 -3.38
N PHE A 5 -15.39 13.49 -2.75
CA PHE A 5 -14.05 13.15 -2.24
C PHE A 5 -14.08 11.99 -1.22
N LEU A 6 -15.15 11.91 -0.41
CA LEU A 6 -15.35 10.79 0.51
C LEU A 6 -15.65 9.47 -0.22
N ILE A 7 -16.44 9.50 -1.29
CA ILE A 7 -16.77 8.29 -2.07
C ILE A 7 -15.54 7.84 -2.88
N THR A 8 -14.86 8.77 -3.55
CA THR A 8 -13.68 8.48 -4.36
C THR A 8 -12.51 7.98 -3.51
N SER A 9 -12.26 8.57 -2.33
CA SER A 9 -11.22 8.06 -1.41
C SER A 9 -11.48 6.60 -1.03
N LYS A 10 -12.70 6.25 -0.61
CA LYS A 10 -13.07 4.86 -0.25
C LYS A 10 -12.88 3.90 -1.41
N LEU A 11 -13.29 4.30 -2.62
CA LEU A 11 -13.10 3.50 -3.82
C LEU A 11 -11.61 3.31 -4.13
N CYS A 12 -10.79 4.35 -4.06
CA CYS A 12 -9.35 4.25 -4.26
C CYS A 12 -8.69 3.32 -3.23
N LEU A 13 -9.08 3.42 -1.96
CA LEU A 13 -8.57 2.53 -0.92
C LEU A 13 -8.93 1.07 -1.22
N PHE A 14 -10.18 0.80 -1.57
CA PHE A 14 -10.65 -0.53 -1.95
C PHE A 14 -9.88 -1.09 -3.15
N LEU A 15 -9.74 -0.31 -4.22
CA LEU A 15 -9.02 -0.71 -5.44
C LEU A 15 -7.53 -0.92 -5.19
N SER A 16 -6.92 -0.19 -4.25
CA SER A 16 -5.51 -0.36 -3.92
C SER A 16 -5.19 -1.72 -3.27
N ALA A 17 -6.15 -2.40 -2.65
CA ALA A 17 -5.90 -3.69 -2.01
C ALA A 17 -5.62 -4.81 -3.03
N PHE A 18 -6.28 -4.80 -4.19
CA PHE A 18 -6.23 -5.91 -5.15
C PHE A 18 -4.84 -6.16 -5.76
N PRO A 19 -4.11 -5.15 -6.25
CA PRO A 19 -2.80 -5.38 -6.86
C PRO A 19 -1.85 -6.16 -5.97
N LEU A 20 -1.85 -5.89 -4.66
CA LEU A 20 -0.99 -6.55 -3.68
C LEU A 20 -1.31 -8.04 -3.49
N LEU A 21 -2.58 -8.45 -3.63
CA LEU A 21 -2.97 -9.88 -3.52
C LEU A 21 -2.42 -10.73 -4.66
N PHE A 22 -2.14 -10.12 -5.82
CA PHE A 22 -1.66 -10.81 -7.02
C PHE A 22 -0.16 -10.60 -7.25
N ILE A 23 0.55 -9.98 -6.31
CA ILE A 23 2.01 -9.91 -6.39
C ILE A 23 2.57 -11.31 -6.31
N LYS A 24 3.33 -11.66 -7.35
CA LYS A 24 4.09 -12.90 -7.38
C LYS A 24 5.47 -12.67 -6.79
N TYR A 25 5.93 -13.63 -6.00
CA TYR A 25 7.22 -13.60 -5.32
C TYR A 25 8.40 -13.46 -6.30
N ASP A 26 8.27 -14.01 -7.51
CA ASP A 26 9.27 -13.97 -8.60
C ASP A 26 9.41 -12.58 -9.25
N LYS A 27 8.53 -11.64 -8.91
CA LYS A 27 8.56 -10.25 -9.39
C LYS A 27 8.91 -9.24 -8.31
N ILE A 28 9.22 -9.69 -7.09
CA ILE A 28 9.79 -8.83 -6.06
C ILE A 28 11.30 -8.96 -6.15
N CYS A 29 11.98 -7.82 -6.25
CA CYS A 29 13.42 -7.81 -6.39
C CYS A 29 14.07 -6.67 -5.63
N PHE A 30 15.32 -6.94 -5.27
CA PHE A 30 16.20 -6.06 -4.54
C PHE A 30 17.43 -5.79 -5.39
N GLY A 31 17.78 -4.53 -5.56
CA GLY A 31 18.97 -4.17 -6.33
C GLY A 31 19.34 -2.73 -6.09
N TYR A 32 20.64 -2.49 -5.95
CA TYR A 32 21.20 -1.14 -5.80
C TYR A 32 21.43 -0.47 -7.16
N ASP A 33 21.53 -1.25 -8.23
CA ASP A 33 21.69 -0.81 -9.62
C ASP A 33 21.12 -1.86 -10.61
N LYS A 34 21.04 -1.49 -11.91
CA LYS A 34 20.52 -2.36 -12.99
C LYS A 34 21.31 -3.68 -13.15
N TYR A 35 22.52 -3.75 -12.61
CA TYR A 35 23.47 -4.84 -12.81
C TYR A 35 23.54 -5.81 -11.61
N SER A 36 22.98 -5.44 -10.45
CA SER A 36 22.95 -6.25 -9.22
C SER A 36 21.53 -6.52 -8.72
N ILE A 37 20.63 -6.97 -9.61
CA ILE A 37 19.27 -7.35 -9.24
C ILE A 37 19.29 -8.76 -8.66
N MET A 38 18.97 -8.89 -7.38
CA MET A 38 18.63 -10.15 -6.74
C MET A 38 17.12 -10.27 -6.64
N TYR A 39 16.57 -11.36 -7.14
CA TYR A 39 15.17 -11.67 -6.90
C TYR A 39 15.01 -12.23 -5.50
N LEU A 40 13.85 -11.95 -4.90
CA LEU A 40 13.60 -12.34 -3.51
C LEU A 40 13.65 -13.86 -3.31
N TYR A 41 13.33 -14.64 -4.33
CA TYR A 41 13.48 -16.11 -4.34
C TYR A 41 14.92 -16.63 -4.38
N GLN A 42 15.87 -15.80 -4.80
CA GLN A 42 17.29 -16.16 -4.91
C GLN A 42 18.04 -15.92 -3.60
N ILE A 43 17.44 -15.15 -2.69
CA ILE A 43 17.93 -14.95 -1.34
C ILE A 43 17.47 -16.16 -0.53
N ASN A 44 18.29 -17.22 -0.49
CA ASN A 44 18.05 -18.36 0.41
C ASN A 44 18.12 -17.85 1.87
N GLY A 45 16.96 -17.66 2.49
CA GLY A 45 16.80 -17.04 3.82
C GLY A 45 15.43 -16.38 3.97
N ALA A 46 15.23 -15.58 5.04
CA ALA A 46 14.00 -14.94 5.50
C ALA A 46 13.16 -14.12 4.47
N GLY A 47 13.58 -14.03 3.20
CA GLY A 47 12.79 -13.41 2.13
C GLY A 47 11.44 -14.11 1.88
N GLY A 48 11.27 -15.37 2.29
CA GLY A 48 9.96 -16.03 2.25
C GLY A 48 8.84 -15.32 3.04
N ASP A 49 9.17 -14.41 3.96
CA ASP A 49 8.19 -13.70 4.78
C ASP A 49 7.85 -12.28 4.24
N ASP A 50 8.65 -11.74 3.31
CA ASP A 50 8.44 -10.40 2.75
C ASP A 50 7.23 -10.35 1.80
N ASP A 51 6.95 -11.43 1.04
CA ASP A 51 5.74 -11.52 0.22
C ASP A 51 4.47 -11.65 1.07
N VAL A 52 4.58 -12.32 2.23
CA VAL A 52 3.52 -12.42 3.23
C VAL A 52 3.20 -11.04 3.79
N ALA A 53 4.20 -10.19 4.05
CA ALA A 53 3.98 -8.82 4.51
C ALA A 53 3.14 -7.99 3.52
N PHE A 54 3.38 -8.12 2.21
CA PHE A 54 2.57 -7.43 1.20
C PHE A 54 1.15 -7.98 1.07
N LYS A 55 0.96 -9.29 1.22
CA LYS A 55 -0.38 -9.90 1.27
C LYS A 55 -1.14 -9.46 2.53
N LEU A 56 -0.46 -9.39 3.68
CA LEU A 56 -1.01 -8.87 4.93
C LEU A 56 -1.42 -7.40 4.79
N LEU A 57 -0.58 -6.59 4.13
CA LEU A 57 -0.89 -5.20 3.80
C LEU A 57 -2.17 -5.09 2.95
N ALA A 58 -2.37 -5.98 1.97
CA ALA A 58 -3.58 -6.04 1.16
C ALA A 58 -4.83 -6.31 2.01
N ILE A 59 -4.73 -7.30 2.91
CA ILE A 59 -5.82 -7.71 3.81
C ILE A 59 -6.20 -6.55 4.74
N VAL A 60 -5.21 -5.91 5.38
CA VAL A 60 -5.45 -4.74 6.24
C VAL A 60 -6.08 -3.60 5.46
N THR A 61 -5.58 -3.31 4.26
CA THR A 61 -6.15 -2.28 3.38
C THR A 61 -7.62 -2.56 3.04
N PHE A 62 -7.94 -3.81 2.73
CA PHE A 62 -9.31 -4.25 2.46
C PHE A 62 -10.23 -4.06 3.67
N PHE A 63 -9.79 -4.47 4.87
CA PHE A 63 -10.57 -4.27 6.10
C PHE A 63 -10.81 -2.79 6.40
N PHE A 64 -9.79 -1.93 6.25
CA PHE A 64 -9.96 -0.50 6.44
C PHE A 64 -10.90 0.13 5.42
N ALA A 65 -10.91 -0.35 4.17
CA ALA A 65 -11.90 0.06 3.17
C ALA A 65 -13.33 -0.24 3.62
N LEU A 66 -13.57 -1.41 4.24
CA LEU A 66 -14.88 -1.76 4.80
C LEU A 66 -15.24 -0.89 6.01
N PHE A 67 -14.33 -0.69 6.95
CA PHE A 67 -14.59 0.12 8.16
C PHE A 67 -14.76 1.61 7.87
N LEU A 68 -14.05 2.16 6.88
CA LEU A 68 -14.23 3.55 6.44
C LEU A 68 -15.54 3.73 5.67
N SER A 69 -16.12 2.68 5.08
CA SER A 69 -17.35 2.74 4.28
C SER A 69 -18.53 3.42 4.99
N PRO A 70 -18.96 3.03 6.21
CA PRO A 70 -20.08 3.67 6.90
C PRO A 70 -19.74 5.06 7.47
N VAL A 71 -18.45 5.42 7.57
CA VAL A 71 -18.02 6.63 8.28
C VAL A 71 -18.26 7.86 7.41
N ARG A 72 -19.04 8.79 7.97
CA ARG A 72 -19.42 10.06 7.33
C ARG A 72 -18.96 11.29 8.11
N ASN A 73 -18.64 11.15 9.40
CA ASN A 73 -18.13 12.25 10.20
C ASN A 73 -16.63 12.46 9.91
N LYS A 74 -16.17 13.72 9.99
CA LYS A 74 -14.76 14.04 9.71
C LYS A 74 -13.83 13.53 10.81
N ILE A 75 -14.27 13.60 12.06
CA ILE A 75 -13.44 13.22 13.22
C ILE A 75 -13.16 11.71 13.21
N GLY A 76 -14.20 10.88 13.08
CA GLY A 76 -14.03 9.42 13.00
C GLY A 76 -13.30 9.00 11.73
N TYR A 77 -13.50 9.72 10.61
CA TYR A 77 -12.74 9.49 9.39
C TYR A 77 -11.25 9.79 9.59
N ALA A 78 -10.91 10.93 10.19
CA ALA A 78 -9.51 11.31 10.48
C ALA A 78 -8.85 10.29 11.42
N PHE A 79 -9.55 9.86 12.47
CA PHE A 79 -9.05 8.84 13.38
C PHE A 79 -8.73 7.53 12.63
N LEU A 80 -9.69 6.97 11.89
CA LEU A 80 -9.47 5.73 11.14
C LEU A 80 -8.42 5.88 10.04
N PHE A 81 -8.36 7.04 9.38
CA PHE A 81 -7.32 7.38 8.42
C PHE A 81 -5.93 7.33 9.07
N SER A 82 -5.76 7.93 10.25
CA SER A 82 -4.49 7.86 10.99
C SER A 82 -4.16 6.44 11.46
N VAL A 83 -5.12 5.70 11.99
CA VAL A 83 -4.91 4.31 12.43
C VAL A 83 -4.51 3.42 11.25
N TYR A 84 -5.10 3.62 10.07
CA TYR A 84 -4.71 2.91 8.85
C TYR A 84 -3.22 3.08 8.53
N PHE A 85 -2.70 4.31 8.53
CA PHE A 85 -1.27 4.55 8.28
C PHE A 85 -0.39 3.97 9.38
N ALA A 86 -0.83 4.02 10.65
CA ALA A 86 -0.11 3.37 11.73
C ALA A 86 -0.01 1.86 11.53
N CYS A 87 -1.10 1.19 11.12
CA CYS A 87 -1.09 -0.24 10.79
C CYS A 87 -0.17 -0.55 9.61
N GLN A 88 -0.21 0.24 8.53
CA GLN A 88 0.73 0.04 7.40
C GLN A 88 2.18 0.19 7.83
N TYR A 89 2.48 1.21 8.63
CA TYR A 89 3.81 1.43 9.16
C TYR A 89 4.30 0.24 10.00
N LEU A 90 3.45 -0.30 10.89
CA LEU A 90 3.77 -1.50 11.67
C LEU A 90 4.08 -2.70 10.77
N ILE A 91 3.31 -2.92 9.70
CA ILE A 91 3.57 -4.01 8.74
C ILE A 91 4.94 -3.82 8.06
N PHE A 92 5.28 -2.59 7.67
CA PHE A 92 6.59 -2.31 7.08
C PHE A 92 7.76 -2.47 8.05
N LEU A 93 7.54 -2.40 9.37
CA LEU A 93 8.58 -2.73 10.35
C LEU A 93 8.90 -4.23 10.41
N PHE A 94 7.97 -5.10 9.98
CA PHE A 94 8.19 -6.54 9.91
C PHE A 94 8.97 -6.98 8.66
N VAL A 95 9.11 -6.08 7.68
CA VAL A 95 9.92 -6.38 6.49
C VAL A 95 11.38 -6.15 6.87
N GLU A 96 12.14 -7.23 6.98
CA GLU A 96 13.54 -7.23 7.44
C GLU A 96 14.47 -6.44 6.51
N SER A 97 14.09 -6.28 5.24
CA SER A 97 14.85 -5.44 4.33
C SER A 97 14.77 -3.99 4.80
N SER A 98 15.89 -3.48 5.32
CA SER A 98 16.11 -2.10 5.81
C SER A 98 15.78 -0.99 4.80
N THR A 99 15.26 -1.35 3.63
CA THR A 99 14.92 -0.50 2.51
C THR A 99 13.71 -1.05 1.74
N VAL A 100 12.59 -1.32 2.43
CA VAL A 100 11.26 -1.62 1.81
C VAL A 100 10.98 -0.74 0.59
N TRP A 101 11.28 0.55 0.69
CA TRP A 101 11.13 1.50 -0.40
C TRP A 101 12.04 1.21 -1.60
N ASN A 102 13.29 0.79 -1.37
CA ASN A 102 14.17 0.36 -2.45
C ASN A 102 13.68 -0.94 -3.07
N MET A 103 13.14 -1.87 -2.28
CA MET A 103 12.57 -3.10 -2.82
C MET A 103 11.36 -2.81 -3.71
N ILE A 104 10.45 -1.95 -3.27
CA ILE A 104 9.30 -1.51 -4.08
C ILE A 104 9.78 -0.79 -5.34
N TRP A 105 10.72 0.15 -5.20
CA TRP A 105 11.26 0.92 -6.33
C TRP A 105 11.94 0.02 -7.36
N SER A 106 12.87 -0.84 -6.92
CA SER A 106 13.59 -1.76 -7.78
C SER A 106 12.65 -2.78 -8.43
N SER A 107 11.63 -3.24 -7.71
CA SER A 107 10.59 -4.11 -8.26
C SER A 107 9.81 -3.43 -9.40
N ILE A 108 9.51 -2.13 -9.28
CA ILE A 108 8.81 -1.37 -10.33
C ILE A 108 9.73 -1.13 -11.53
N ILE A 109 10.92 -0.57 -11.30
CA ILE A 109 11.80 -0.07 -12.36
C ILE A 109 12.50 -1.21 -13.10
N TYR A 110 13.03 -2.18 -12.36
CA TYR A 110 13.91 -3.21 -12.91
C TYR A 110 13.20 -4.54 -13.15
N CYS A 111 12.19 -4.87 -12.34
CA CYS A 111 11.45 -6.13 -12.47
C CYS A 111 10.05 -5.97 -13.06
N HIS A 112 9.72 -4.75 -13.52
CA HIS A 112 8.46 -4.41 -14.18
C HIS A 112 7.21 -4.90 -13.41
N ASN A 113 7.28 -4.79 -12.08
CA ASN A 113 6.18 -5.17 -11.21
C ASN A 113 5.13 -4.06 -11.16
N ASN A 114 4.29 -4.02 -12.19
CA ASN A 114 3.20 -3.03 -12.33
C ASN A 114 2.19 -3.09 -11.19
N HIS A 115 2.12 -4.18 -10.42
CA HIS A 115 1.20 -4.27 -9.28
C HIS A 115 1.56 -3.27 -8.18
N PHE A 116 2.85 -3.09 -7.88
CA PHE A 116 3.29 -2.07 -6.93
C PHE A 116 2.99 -0.65 -7.43
N LEU A 117 3.18 -0.39 -8.72
CA LEU A 117 2.87 0.90 -9.33
C LEU A 117 1.38 1.23 -9.21
N ILE A 118 0.50 0.27 -9.54
CA ILE A 118 -0.95 0.44 -9.42
C ILE A 118 -1.34 0.66 -7.96
N TRP A 119 -0.77 -0.11 -7.03
CA TRP A 119 -1.01 0.05 -5.60
C TRP A 119 -0.65 1.47 -5.12
N ILE A 120 0.58 1.93 -5.37
CA ILE A 120 1.03 3.29 -5.00
C ILE A 120 0.11 4.35 -5.60
N THR A 121 -0.25 4.21 -6.87
CA THR A 121 -1.11 5.18 -7.56
C THR A 121 -2.46 5.34 -6.86
N PHE A 122 -3.13 4.23 -6.52
CA PHE A 122 -4.39 4.29 -5.79
C PHE A 122 -4.23 4.75 -4.33
N GLN A 123 -3.11 4.44 -3.68
CA GLN A 123 -2.80 4.97 -2.34
C GLN A 123 -2.64 6.50 -2.35
N ILE A 124 -1.91 7.04 -3.33
CA ILE A 124 -1.76 8.50 -3.49
C ILE A 124 -3.13 9.14 -3.72
N LEU A 125 -3.93 8.59 -4.64
CA LEU A 125 -5.28 9.09 -4.89
C LEU A 125 -6.17 9.01 -3.63
N PHE A 126 -6.08 7.94 -2.86
CA PHE A 126 -6.78 7.81 -1.58
C PHE A 126 -6.37 8.91 -0.60
N ILE A 127 -5.07 9.15 -0.43
CA ILE A 127 -4.54 10.19 0.46
C ILE A 127 -5.05 11.56 0.02
N MET A 128 -4.88 11.91 -1.26
CA MET A 128 -5.30 13.22 -1.78
C MET A 128 -6.80 13.45 -1.56
N ASN A 129 -7.65 12.49 -1.93
CA ASN A 129 -9.10 12.62 -1.73
C ASN A 129 -9.49 12.67 -0.24
N SER A 130 -8.79 11.91 0.62
CA SER A 130 -9.01 11.92 2.07
C SER A 130 -8.65 13.26 2.69
N LEU A 131 -7.49 13.83 2.33
CA LEU A 131 -7.06 15.14 2.81
C LEU A 131 -8.02 16.23 2.32
N LEU A 132 -8.43 16.20 1.05
CA LEU A 132 -9.43 17.14 0.51
C LEU A 132 -10.75 17.05 1.29
N PHE A 133 -11.25 15.85 1.58
CA PHE A 133 -12.46 15.68 2.40
C PHE A 133 -12.30 16.26 3.81
N LEU A 134 -11.16 16.05 4.45
CA LEU A 134 -10.87 16.54 5.80
C LEU A 134 -10.74 18.07 5.84
N TYR A 135 -9.96 18.66 4.94
CA TYR A 135 -9.63 20.09 4.95
C TYR A 135 -10.71 21.00 4.36
N LEU A 136 -11.46 20.57 3.34
CA LEU A 136 -12.50 21.40 2.75
C LEU A 136 -13.61 21.66 3.78
N LYS A 137 -13.76 22.91 4.24
CA LYS A 137 -14.91 23.31 5.07
C LYS A 137 -16.20 22.95 4.33
N ARG A 138 -17.19 22.51 5.12
CA ARG A 138 -18.44 21.94 4.62
C ARG A 138 -19.15 22.88 3.66
#